data_AF-A0A7X5DGE8-F1
#
_entry.id   AF-A0A7X5DGE8-F1
#
_cell.length_a   1.000
_cell.length_b   1.000
_cell.length_c   1.000
_cell.angle_alpha   90.00
_cell.angle_beta   90.00
_cell.angle_gamma   90.00
#
_symmetry.space_group_name_H-M   'P 1'
#
loop_
_entity.id
_entity.type
_entity.pdbx_description
1 polymer ?
#
loop_
_entity_poly.entity_id
_entity_poly.type
_entity_poly.pdbx_seq_one_letter_code
_entity_poly.pdbx_strand_id
1 'polypeptide(L)'
;MMGVEHKRLLRKLEGDKERKGYIQILTEAQMGLGDFFIPSSYKDASGKENKCYEVTRMGCDFLANKSTGEKGVIFTARYVKRFQEMENQIRRVSLTEHPGEVA
;
A
#
# COMPACT_ATOMS: atom_id res chain seq x y z
N MET A 1 6.12 3.87 14.03
CA MET A 1 4.66 3.84 14.28
C MET A 1 4.04 5.02 13.53
N MET A 2 2.93 4.84 12.78
CA MET A 2 2.38 5.87 11.87
C MET A 2 1.74 7.09 12.55
N GLY A 3 1.57 7.08 13.87
CA GLY A 3 0.90 8.17 14.61
C GLY A 3 -0.60 8.33 14.27
N VAL A 4 -1.22 7.33 13.64
CA VAL A 4 -2.64 7.32 13.25
C VAL A 4 -3.36 6.19 13.97
N GLU A 5 -4.49 6.48 14.60
CA GLU A 5 -5.35 5.48 15.23
C GLU A 5 -5.84 4.43 14.21
N HIS A 6 -5.84 3.16 14.60
CA HIS A 6 -6.25 2.05 13.73
C HIS A 6 -7.63 2.27 13.10
N LYS A 7 -8.62 2.70 13.88
CA LYS A 7 -9.99 2.99 13.39
C LYS A 7 -10.00 4.09 12.32
N ARG A 8 -9.15 5.11 12.45
CA ARG A 8 -9.05 6.18 11.44
C ARG A 8 -8.41 5.68 10.16
N LEU A 9 -7.44 4.76 10.26
CA LEU A 9 -6.81 4.14 9.09
C LEU A 9 -7.80 3.25 8.34
N LEU A 10 -8.58 2.41 9.03
CA LEU A 10 -9.64 1.62 8.42
C LEU A 10 -10.65 2.50 7.68
N ARG A 11 -11.06 3.63 8.29
CA ARG A 11 -11.96 4.59 7.63
C ARG A 11 -11.35 5.21 6.36
N LYS A 12 -10.03 5.45 6.33
CA LYS A 12 -9.36 5.94 5.11
C LYS A 12 -9.31 4.88 4.02
N LEU A 13 -9.14 3.61 4.38
CA LEU A 13 -9.12 2.49 3.44
C LEU A 13 -10.50 2.24 2.83
N GLU A 14 -11.52 2.09 3.69
CA GLU A 14 -12.88 1.72 3.29
C GLU A 14 -13.70 2.92 2.78
N GLY A 15 -13.44 4.12 3.31
CA GLY A 15 -14.24 5.31 3.06
C GLY A 15 -15.40 5.46 4.03
N ASP A 16 -16.27 6.43 3.74
CA ASP A 16 -17.53 6.65 4.43
C ASP A 16 -18.60 7.12 3.44
N LYS A 17 -19.79 7.50 3.92
CA LYS A 17 -20.91 7.94 3.07
C LYS A 17 -20.59 9.21 2.27
N GLU A 18 -19.63 10.01 2.70
CA GLU A 18 -19.31 11.31 2.11
C GLU A 18 -18.03 11.26 1.27
N ARG A 19 -17.14 10.28 1.52
CA ARG A 19 -15.82 10.22 0.90
C ARG A 19 -15.46 8.80 0.50
N LYS A 20 -14.99 8.66 -0.74
CA LYS A 20 -14.38 7.43 -1.25
C LYS A 20 -13.15 7.06 -0.43
N GLY A 21 -13.05 5.79 -0.04
CA GLY A 21 -11.85 5.23 0.56
C GLY A 21 -10.75 4.97 -0.45
N TYR A 22 -9.53 4.73 0.02
CA TYR A 22 -8.40 4.37 -0.84
C TYR A 22 -8.70 3.14 -1.70
N ILE A 23 -9.39 2.14 -1.13
CA ILE A 23 -9.75 0.92 -1.86
C ILE A 23 -10.60 1.25 -3.09
N GLN A 24 -11.64 2.07 -2.90
CA GLN A 24 -12.52 2.50 -3.99
C GLN A 24 -11.77 3.34 -5.03
N ILE A 25 -11.01 4.34 -4.58
CA ILE A 25 -10.25 5.23 -5.48
C ILE A 25 -9.24 4.44 -6.33
N LEU A 26 -8.51 3.51 -5.72
CA LEU A 26 -7.52 2.68 -6.42
C LEU A 26 -8.20 1.74 -7.42
N THR A 27 -9.34 1.14 -7.05
CA THR A 27 -10.11 0.26 -7.93
C THR A 27 -10.64 1.02 -9.15
N GLU A 28 -11.24 2.20 -8.95
CA GLU A 28 -11.74 3.06 -10.04
C GLU A 28 -10.62 3.55 -10.96
N ALA A 29 -9.42 3.78 -10.41
CA ALA A 29 -8.22 4.15 -11.16
C ALA A 29 -7.50 2.95 -11.83
N GLN A 30 -8.10 1.76 -11.83
CA GLN A 30 -7.54 0.52 -12.38
C GLN A 30 -6.17 0.15 -11.79
N MET A 31 -5.92 0.52 -10.53
CA MET A 31 -4.74 0.11 -9.78
C MET A 31 -5.02 -1.25 -9.12
N GLY A 32 -4.07 -2.17 -9.20
CA GLY A 32 -4.19 -3.49 -8.57
C GLY A 32 -4.29 -3.35 -7.06
N LEU A 33 -5.48 -3.56 -6.48
CA LEU A 33 -5.67 -3.39 -5.04
C LEU A 33 -4.73 -4.29 -4.22
N GLY A 34 -4.55 -5.54 -4.67
CA GLY A 34 -3.66 -6.52 -4.04
C GLY A 34 -2.18 -6.12 -4.05
N ASP A 35 -1.78 -5.15 -4.87
CA ASP A 35 -0.44 -4.58 -4.84
C ASP A 35 -0.20 -3.79 -3.54
N PHE A 36 -1.26 -3.27 -2.92
CA PHE A 36 -1.21 -2.38 -1.75
C PHE A 36 -1.84 -3.02 -0.50
N PHE A 37 -3.06 -3.53 -0.64
CA PHE A 37 -3.90 -3.97 0.47
C PHE A 37 -4.59 -5.29 0.12
N ILE A 38 -4.47 -6.27 1.01
CA ILE A 38 -5.07 -7.59 0.84
C ILE A 38 -6.18 -7.73 1.89
N PRO A 39 -7.45 -7.92 1.49
CA PRO A 39 -8.55 -8.13 2.43
C PRO A 39 -8.31 -9.37 3.30
N SER A 40 -8.54 -9.23 4.60
CA SER A 40 -8.39 -10.31 5.58
C SER A 40 -9.40 -10.15 6.72
N SER A 41 -9.37 -11.06 7.69
CA SER A 41 -10.18 -10.98 8.91
C SER A 41 -9.39 -11.48 10.12
N TYR A 42 -9.80 -11.02 11.31
CA TYR A 42 -9.31 -11.54 12.57
C TYR A 42 -10.47 -11.76 13.54
N LYS A 43 -10.32 -12.72 14.45
CA LYS A 43 -11.25 -12.90 15.57
C LYS A 43 -10.73 -12.16 16.79
N ASP A 44 -11.60 -11.36 17.40
CA ASP A 44 -11.26 -10.71 18.68
C ASP A 44 -11.49 -11.68 19.87
N ALA A 45 -11.19 -11.21 21.08
CA ALA A 45 -11.35 -11.99 22.30
C ALA A 45 -12.81 -12.39 22.62
N SER A 46 -13.80 -11.71 22.02
CA SER A 46 -15.22 -12.08 22.11
C SER A 46 -15.62 -13.17 21.11
N GLY A 47 -14.69 -13.59 20.25
CA GLY A 47 -14.94 -14.55 19.17
C GLY A 47 -15.57 -13.92 17.92
N LYS A 48 -15.80 -12.60 17.93
CA LYS A 48 -16.37 -11.88 16.79
C LYS A 48 -15.33 -11.75 15.69
N GLU A 49 -15.74 -12.06 14.47
CA GLU A 49 -14.94 -11.82 13.28
C GLU A 49 -15.00 -10.35 12.87
N ASN A 50 -13.83 -9.74 12.72
CA ASN A 50 -13.65 -8.35 12.34
C ASN A 50 -12.81 -8.28 11.07
N LYS A 51 -13.18 -7.39 10.16
CA LYS A 51 -12.42 -7.13 8.93
C LYS A 51 -11.09 -6.48 9.26
N CYS A 52 -10.06 -6.86 8.53
CA CYS A 52 -8.79 -6.16 8.50
C CYS A 52 -8.18 -6.23 7.09
N TYR A 53 -7.03 -5.61 6.94
CA TYR A 53 -6.28 -5.63 5.68
C TYR A 53 -4.83 -5.94 6.01
N GLU A 54 -4.26 -6.92 5.33
CA GLU A 54 -2.82 -7.09 5.28
C GLU A 54 -2.23 -6.02 4.35
N VAL A 55 -1.15 -5.39 4.79
CA VAL A 55 -0.52 -4.29 4.08
C VAL A 55 0.78 -4.79 3.47
N THR A 56 0.91 -4.69 2.15
CA THR A 56 2.14 -5.08 1.45
C THR A 56 3.26 -4.07 1.73
N ARG A 57 4.49 -4.36 1.31
CA ARG A 57 5.58 -3.36 1.33
C ARG A 57 5.18 -2.07 0.60
N MET A 58 4.61 -2.20 -0.60
CA MET A 58 4.14 -1.05 -1.39
C MET A 58 2.98 -0.32 -0.71
N GLY A 59 2.10 -1.05 -0.03
CA GLY A 59 1.03 -0.49 0.79
C GLY A 59 1.58 0.33 1.97
N CYS A 60 2.63 -0.15 2.63
CA CYS A 60 3.33 0.60 3.68
C CYS A 60 3.93 1.89 3.13
N ASP A 61 4.63 1.82 1.99
CA ASP A 61 5.20 3.01 1.33
C ASP A 61 4.11 4.00 0.92
N PHE A 62 2.99 3.51 0.39
CA PHE A 62 1.82 4.32 0.06
C PHE A 62 1.27 5.04 1.31
N LEU A 63 1.11 4.31 2.41
CA LEU A 63 0.56 4.83 3.66
C LEU A 63 1.47 5.84 4.37
N ALA A 64 2.79 5.72 4.19
CA ALA A 64 3.78 6.67 4.71
C ALA A 64 3.70 8.05 4.03
N ASN A 65 3.13 8.11 2.82
CA ASN A 65 3.02 9.34 2.04
C ASN A 65 1.73 10.13 2.34
N LYS A 66 1.78 11.45 2.12
CA LYS A 66 0.61 12.33 2.32
C LYS A 66 -0.31 12.29 1.09
N SER A 67 -1.35 11.49 1.16
CA SER A 67 -2.39 11.37 0.13
C SER A 67 -3.68 12.09 0.53
N THR A 68 -3.92 13.29 -0.02
CA THR A 68 -5.15 14.07 0.19
C THR A 68 -6.00 14.12 -1.08
N GLY A 69 -7.27 13.73 -0.98
CA GLY A 69 -8.21 13.72 -2.10
C GLY A 69 -7.93 12.62 -3.14
N GLU A 70 -8.86 12.43 -4.07
CA GLU A 70 -8.80 11.36 -5.07
C GLU A 70 -7.54 11.45 -5.94
N LYS A 71 -7.25 12.64 -6.47
CA LYS A 71 -6.05 12.88 -7.30
C LYS A 71 -4.75 12.64 -6.53
N GLY A 72 -4.69 13.02 -5.25
CA GLY A 72 -3.52 12.80 -4.40
C GLY A 72 -3.27 11.33 -4.10
N VAL A 73 -4.34 10.56 -3.91
CA VAL A 73 -4.26 9.09 -3.76
C VAL A 73 -3.72 8.43 -5.02
N ILE A 74 -4.28 8.76 -6.19
CA ILE A 74 -3.84 8.18 -7.47
C ILE A 74 -2.38 8.57 -7.76
N PHE A 75 -2.01 9.83 -7.52
CA PHE A 75 -0.63 10.29 -7.66
C PHE A 75 0.33 9.48 -6.79
N THR A 76 0.00 9.32 -5.51
CA THR A 76 0.85 8.59 -4.56
C THR A 76 1.00 7.13 -4.94
N ALA A 77 -0.08 6.46 -5.36
CA ALA A 77 -0.03 5.07 -5.84
C ALA A 77 0.91 4.91 -7.04
N ARG A 78 0.83 5.82 -8.01
CA ARG A 78 1.73 5.83 -9.18
C ARG A 78 3.18 6.11 -8.79
N TYR A 79 3.38 7.05 -7.87
CA TYR A 79 4.69 7.43 -7.38
C TYR A 79 5.40 6.26 -6.71
N VAL A 80 4.75 5.60 -5.73
CA VAL A 80 5.37 4.46 -5.03
C VAL A 80 5.61 3.27 -5.96
N LYS A 81 4.68 2.99 -6.88
CA LYS A 81 4.85 1.93 -7.87
C LYS A 81 6.07 2.19 -8.76
N ARG A 82 6.21 3.40 -9.28
CA ARG A 82 7.36 3.79 -10.12
C ARG A 82 8.67 3.73 -9.32
N PHE A 83 8.65 4.14 -8.06
CA PHE A 83 9.82 4.07 -7.18
C PHE A 83 10.26 2.61 -6.95
N GLN A 84 9.32 1.70 -6.67
CA GLN A 84 9.61 0.29 -6.49
C GLN A 84 10.13 -0.36 -7.79
N GLU A 85 9.57 -0.01 -8.95
CA GLU A 85 10.11 -0.45 -10.25
C GLU A 85 11.57 -0.01 -10.45
N MET A 86 11.89 1.24 -10.13
CA MET A 86 13.25 1.77 -10.21
C MET A 86 14.19 1.06 -9.24
N GLU A 87 13.79 0.86 -7.99
CA GLU A 87 14.57 0.12 -6.99
C GLU A 87 14.87 -1.31 -7.45
N ASN A 88 13.88 -2.00 -8.03
CA ASN A 88 14.03 -3.33 -8.58
C ASN A 88 15.00 -3.36 -9.77
N GLN A 89 14.98 -2.34 -10.63
CA GLN A 89 15.92 -2.23 -11.74
C GLN A 89 17.35 -2.04 -11.23
N ILE A 90 17.57 -1.12 -10.28
CA ILE A 90 18.90 -0.88 -9.69
C ILE A 90 19.44 -2.15 -9.02
N ARG A 91 18.60 -2.86 -8.25
CA ARG A 91 19.00 -4.10 -7.57
C ARG A 91 19.36 -5.23 -8.54
N ARG A 92 18.72 -5.29 -9.70
CA ARG A 92 19.07 -6.26 -10.75
C ARG A 92 20.40 -5.90 -11.40
N VAL A 93 20.65 -4.62 -11.68
CA VAL A 93 21.91 -4.14 -12.26
C VAL A 93 23.09 -4.38 -11.29
N SER A 94 22.93 -4.09 -10.00
CA SER A 94 23.99 -4.29 -9.01
C SER A 94 24.40 -5.76 -8.82
N LEU A 95 23.53 -6.73 -9.15
CA LEU A 95 23.88 -8.16 -9.16
C LEU A 95 24.66 -8.57 -10.42
N THR A 96 24.53 -7.81 -11.52
CA THR A 96 25.20 -8.10 -12.79
C THR A 96 26.54 -7.41 -12.97
N GLU A 97 26.88 -6.44 -12.11
CA GLU A 97 28.17 -5.72 -12.22
C GLU A 97 29.36 -6.46 -11.60
N HIS A 98 29.16 -7.54 -10.82
CA HIS A 98 30.27 -8.34 -10.27
C HIS A 98 30.12 -9.85 -10.58
N PRO A 99 30.26 -10.29 -11.83
CA PRO A 99 30.51 -11.68 -12.15
C PRO A 99 32.00 -11.99 -11.91
N GLY A 100 32.39 -12.25 -10.66
CA GLY A 100 33.60 -13.03 -10.35
C GLY A 100 34.93 -12.30 -10.17
N GLU A 101 35.07 -11.49 -9.12
CA GLU A 101 36.39 -11.38 -8.44
C GLU A 101 36.45 -12.39 -7.30
N VAL A 102 36.85 -13.61 -7.66
CA VAL A 102 37.57 -14.54 -6.79
C VAL A 102 38.94 -14.77 -7.40
N ALA A 103 39.95 -14.05 -6.91
CA ALA A 103 41.35 -14.43 -6.75
C ALA A 103 42.14 -13.20 -6.26
#